data_AF-A0A2I1DL77-F1
#
_entry.id   AF-A0A2I1DL77-F1
#
_cell.length_a   1.000
_cell.length_b   1.000
_cell.length_c   1.000
_cell.angle_alpha   90.00
_cell.angle_beta   90.00
_cell.angle_gamma   90.00
#
_symmetry.space_group_name_H-M   'P 1'
#
loop_
_entity.id
_entity.type
_entity.pdbx_description
1 polymer ?
#
loop_
_entity_poly.entity_id
_entity_poly.type
_entity_poly.pdbx_seq_one_letter_code
_entity_poly.pdbx_strand_id
1 'polypeptide(L)'
;MESPHIIILKSASQGSAIPATELRDALFRLDHMLADLVEDLQIPFRGPCVGLRQAPEQHLLAVARHRWSQEDCRWGVAICSQHPRYDLRAEWTLATVSRERLPLVVKALPAFFSGYASAAAQGIEPTRPSLSRLKSLAELFAH
;
A
#
# COMPACT_ATOMS: atom_id res chain seq x y z
N MET A 1 -21.34 -2.93 -3.49
CA MET A 1 -21.23 -1.96 -2.38
C MET A 1 -19.78 -2.01 -1.92
N GLU A 2 -19.06 -0.89 -2.02
CA GLU A 2 -17.65 -0.84 -1.59
C GLU A 2 -17.54 -0.95 -0.07
N SER A 3 -16.41 -1.51 0.40
CA SER A 3 -16.15 -1.67 1.83
C SER A 3 -16.09 -0.30 2.52
N PRO A 4 -16.76 -0.12 3.68
CA PRO A 4 -16.77 1.16 4.39
C PRO A 4 -15.35 1.66 4.73
N HIS A 5 -14.42 0.74 4.98
CA HIS A 5 -13.02 1.05 5.25
C HIS A 5 -12.30 1.70 4.06
N ILE A 6 -12.62 1.27 2.83
CA ILE A 6 -12.03 1.86 1.63
C ILE A 6 -12.55 3.28 1.41
N ILE A 7 -13.83 3.52 1.68
CA ILE A 7 -14.42 4.87 1.61
C ILE A 7 -13.79 5.79 2.66
N ILE A 8 -13.56 5.31 3.88
CA ILE A 8 -12.84 6.04 4.93
C ILE A 8 -11.44 6.46 4.44
N LEU A 9 -10.66 5.51 3.91
CA LEU A 9 -9.30 5.80 3.42
C LEU A 9 -9.31 6.76 2.23
N LYS A 10 -10.26 6.60 1.32
CA LYS A 10 -10.47 7.53 0.20
C LYS A 10 -10.70 8.95 0.72
N SER A 11 -11.72 9.14 1.56
CA SER A 11 -12.07 10.45 2.11
C SER A 11 -10.90 11.10 2.87
N ALA A 12 -10.15 10.32 3.64
CA ALA A 12 -8.96 10.80 4.34
C ALA A 12 -7.80 11.17 3.40
N SER A 13 -7.58 10.40 2.33
CA SER A 13 -6.57 10.72 1.32
C SER A 13 -6.86 12.05 0.60
N GLN A 14 -8.14 12.44 0.56
CA GLN A 14 -8.65 13.70 0.00
C GLN A 14 -8.69 14.84 1.03
N GLY A 15 -8.22 14.62 2.26
CA GLY A 15 -8.12 15.65 3.30
C GLY A 15 -9.26 15.69 4.32
N SER A 16 -10.20 14.75 4.29
CA SER A 16 -11.21 14.65 5.35
C SER A 16 -10.55 14.33 6.70
N ALA A 17 -10.98 15.02 7.76
CA ALA A 17 -10.50 14.75 9.11
C ALA A 17 -11.14 13.46 9.64
N ILE A 18 -10.34 12.40 9.77
CA ILE A 18 -10.78 11.10 10.29
C ILE A 18 -9.95 10.75 11.53
N PRO A 19 -10.57 10.23 12.61
CA PRO A 19 -9.83 9.78 13.78
C PRO A 19 -8.76 8.73 13.45
N ALA A 20 -7.60 8.86 14.09
CA ALA A 20 -6.47 7.97 13.84
C ALA A 20 -6.78 6.48 14.12
N THR A 21 -7.71 6.19 15.04
CA THR A 21 -8.19 4.84 15.34
C THR A 21 -8.95 4.23 14.16
N GLU A 22 -9.83 5.01 13.53
CA GLU A 22 -10.59 4.57 12.36
C GLU A 22 -9.68 4.40 11.14
N LEU A 23 -8.70 5.30 10.95
CA LEU A 23 -7.70 5.15 9.90
C LEU A 23 -6.87 3.88 10.05
N ARG A 24 -6.48 3.55 11.29
CA ARG A 24 -5.72 2.32 11.57
C ARG A 24 -6.53 1.07 11.31
N ASP A 25 -7.79 1.04 11.77
CA ASP A 25 -8.68 -0.09 11.48
C ASP A 25 -8.88 -0.24 9.95
N ALA A 26 -9.11 0.87 9.25
CA ALA A 26 -9.27 0.84 7.81
C ALA A 26 -7.99 0.38 7.07
N LEU A 27 -6.81 0.84 7.51
CA LEU A 27 -5.53 0.36 6.96
C LEU A 27 -5.27 -1.10 7.30
N PHE A 28 -5.68 -1.60 8.47
CA PHE A 28 -5.57 -3.01 8.83
C PHE A 28 -6.42 -3.89 7.89
N ARG A 29 -7.66 -3.47 7.60
CA ARG A 29 -8.52 -4.16 6.63
C ARG A 29 -7.97 -4.09 5.21
N LEU A 30 -7.37 -2.96 4.84
CA LEU A 30 -6.71 -2.80 3.55
C LEU A 30 -5.48 -3.70 3.43
N ASP A 31 -4.65 -3.79 4.47
CA ASP A 31 -3.45 -4.64 4.52
C ASP A 31 -3.79 -6.10 4.24
N HIS A 32 -4.85 -6.60 4.88
CA HIS A 32 -5.37 -7.96 4.64
C HIS A 32 -5.88 -8.17 3.21
N MET A 33 -6.72 -7.26 2.69
CA MET A 33 -7.22 -7.37 1.32
C MET A 33 -6.06 -7.32 0.30
N LEU A 34 -5.07 -6.45 0.54
CA LEU A 34 -3.91 -6.33 -0.31
C LEU A 34 -3.05 -7.58 -0.27
N ALA A 35 -2.86 -8.22 0.89
CA ALA A 35 -2.10 -9.46 1.00
C ALA A 35 -2.62 -10.53 0.02
N ASP A 36 -3.94 -10.73 -0.06
CA ASP A 36 -4.52 -11.69 -1.00
C ASP A 36 -4.29 -11.28 -2.47
N LEU A 37 -4.50 -10.00 -2.78
CA LEU A 37 -4.32 -9.47 -4.15
C LEU A 37 -2.87 -9.57 -4.62
N VAL A 38 -1.92 -9.21 -3.77
CA VAL A 38 -0.50 -9.21 -4.14
C VAL A 38 0.11 -10.61 -4.13
N GLU A 39 -0.43 -11.53 -3.34
CA GLU A 39 -0.03 -12.95 -3.37
C GLU A 39 -0.48 -13.62 -4.67
N ASP A 40 -1.63 -13.25 -5.23
CA ASP A 40 -2.07 -13.72 -6.56
C ASP A 40 -1.31 -13.05 -7.71
N LEU A 41 -1.04 -11.74 -7.59
CA LEU A 41 -0.38 -10.96 -8.64
C LEU A 41 1.13 -11.20 -8.69
N GLN A 42 1.81 -11.26 -7.55
CA GLN A 42 3.26 -11.44 -7.42
C GLN A 42 4.10 -10.50 -8.29
N ILE A 43 3.66 -9.24 -8.42
CA ILE A 43 4.37 -8.20 -9.18
C ILE A 43 5.09 -7.27 -8.21
N PRO A 44 6.43 -7.20 -8.25
CA PRO A 44 7.16 -6.21 -7.48
C PRO A 44 6.81 -4.79 -7.91
N PHE A 45 6.64 -3.89 -6.95
CA PHE A 45 6.36 -2.48 -7.22
C PHE A 45 7.01 -1.57 -6.17
N ARG A 46 7.74 -0.56 -6.63
CA ARG A 46 8.27 0.52 -5.80
C ARG A 46 7.36 1.73 -5.95
N GLY A 47 6.58 1.96 -4.91
CA GLY A 47 5.56 2.99 -4.87
C GLY A 47 6.06 4.33 -4.30
N PRO A 48 5.12 5.21 -3.90
CA PRO A 48 5.43 6.54 -3.41
C PRO A 48 6.20 6.52 -2.09
N CYS A 49 6.99 7.58 -1.90
CA CYS A 49 7.72 7.84 -0.67
C CYS A 49 6.77 8.27 0.46
N VAL A 50 7.00 7.73 1.66
CA VAL A 50 6.26 7.98 2.90
C VAL A 50 7.21 8.27 4.06
N GLY A 51 8.44 8.73 3.76
CA GLY A 51 9.41 9.18 4.75
C GLY A 51 8.99 10.47 5.44
N LEU A 52 9.51 10.69 6.64
CA LEU A 52 9.24 11.90 7.42
C LEU A 52 9.93 13.12 6.78
N ARG A 53 9.49 14.33 7.17
CA ARG A 53 9.94 15.60 6.57
C ARG A 53 11.46 15.78 6.45
N GLN A 54 12.22 15.26 7.41
CA GLN A 54 13.69 15.38 7.43
C GLN A 54 14.39 14.44 6.43
N ALA A 55 13.72 13.37 6.01
CA ALA A 55 14.24 12.36 5.08
C ALA A 55 13.08 11.72 4.29
N PRO A 56 12.44 12.45 3.36
CA PRO A 56 11.21 12.00 2.70
C PRO A 56 11.41 10.75 1.85
N GLU A 57 12.59 10.57 1.27
CA GLU A 57 12.94 9.43 0.40
C GLU A 57 13.44 8.20 1.19
N GLN A 58 13.56 8.30 2.51
CA GLN A 58 14.10 7.20 3.33
C GLN A 58 13.16 5.99 3.36
N HIS A 59 11.85 6.21 3.20
CA HIS A 59 10.84 5.17 3.29
C HIS A 59 9.85 5.27 2.12
N LEU A 60 9.45 4.13 1.57
CA LEU A 60 8.47 4.04 0.48
C LEU A 60 7.51 2.87 0.67
N LEU A 61 6.35 2.94 0.03
CA LEU A 61 5.42 1.81 -0.08
C LEU A 61 5.92 0.84 -1.15
N ALA A 62 6.12 -0.42 -0.79
CA ALA A 62 6.59 -1.45 -1.72
C ALA A 62 5.69 -2.68 -1.72
N VAL A 63 5.44 -3.20 -2.92
CA VAL A 63 4.94 -4.56 -3.13
C VAL A 63 6.14 -5.45 -3.42
N ALA A 64 6.35 -6.47 -2.60
CA ALA A 64 7.38 -7.48 -2.81
C ALA A 64 7.07 -8.71 -1.97
N ARG A 65 7.88 -9.77 -2.13
CA ARG A 65 7.94 -10.86 -1.18
C ARG A 65 8.77 -10.42 0.04
N HIS A 66 8.09 -10.06 1.13
CA HIS A 66 8.72 -9.52 2.33
C HIS A 66 9.03 -10.64 3.31
N ARG A 67 10.23 -10.60 3.88
CA ARG A 67 10.66 -11.49 4.96
C ARG A 67 10.59 -10.74 6.29
N TRP A 68 9.66 -11.13 7.15
CA TRP A 68 9.45 -10.54 8.48
C TRP A 68 10.21 -11.31 9.57
N SER A 69 10.35 -12.62 9.40
CA SER A 69 11.13 -13.50 10.26
C SER A 69 11.78 -14.63 9.44
N GLN A 70 12.44 -15.59 10.09
CA GLN A 70 12.95 -16.77 9.39
C GLN A 70 11.80 -17.60 8.79
N GLU A 71 10.65 -17.62 9.45
CA GLU A 71 9.48 -18.44 9.12
C GLU A 71 8.40 -17.67 8.35
N ASP A 72 8.32 -16.34 8.51
CA ASP A 72 7.34 -15.50 7.81
C ASP A 72 7.96 -14.81 6.59
N CYS A 73 7.65 -15.34 5.42
CA CYS A 73 8.06 -14.82 4.12
C CYS A 73 6.90 -14.91 3.12
N ARG A 74 6.26 -13.78 2.83
CA ARG A 74 5.00 -13.70 2.06
C ARG A 74 4.97 -12.46 1.17
N TRP A 75 4.16 -12.48 0.11
CA TRP A 75 3.90 -11.27 -0.64
C TRP A 75 3.03 -10.33 0.18
N GLY A 76 3.33 -9.03 0.06
CA GLY A 76 2.64 -8.03 0.86
C GLY A 76 2.96 -6.62 0.40
N VAL A 77 2.21 -5.68 0.97
CA VAL A 77 2.56 -4.26 0.92
C VAL A 77 3.20 -3.88 2.24
N ALA A 78 4.37 -3.23 2.17
CA ALA A 78 5.09 -2.79 3.35
C ALA A 78 5.65 -1.39 3.15
N ILE A 79 5.84 -0.67 4.26
CA ILE A 79 6.71 0.48 4.30
C ILE A 79 8.13 -0.05 4.41
N CYS A 80 8.91 0.15 3.36
CA CYS A 80 10.29 -0.30 3.27
C CYS A 80 11.26 0.86 3.42
N SER A 81 12.39 0.64 4.09
CA SER A 81 13.51 1.57 4.00
C SER A 81 14.22 1.44 2.66
N GLN A 82 14.56 2.59 2.09
CA GLN A 82 15.36 2.69 0.88
C GLN A 82 16.82 2.89 1.28
N HIS A 83 17.65 1.87 1.06
CA HIS A 83 19.09 1.96 1.29
C HIS A 83 19.84 2.00 -0.06
N PRO A 84 20.84 2.88 -0.24
CA PRO A 84 21.56 3.00 -1.51
C PRO A 84 22.38 1.76 -1.89
N ARG A 85 22.66 0.87 -0.95
CA ARG A 85 23.48 -0.35 -1.15
C ARG A 85 22.77 -1.68 -0.90
N TYR A 86 21.62 -1.65 -0.25
CA TYR A 86 20.90 -2.88 0.12
C TYR A 86 19.52 -2.86 -0.53
N ASP A 87 18.98 -4.05 -0.78
CA ASP A 87 17.61 -4.19 -1.27
C ASP A 87 16.60 -3.65 -0.26
N LEU A 88 15.34 -3.51 -0.67
CA LEU A 88 14.26 -3.03 0.18
C LEU A 88 14.15 -3.87 1.44
N ARG A 89 14.16 -3.21 2.61
CA ARG A 89 13.89 -3.86 3.89
C ARG A 89 12.53 -3.41 4.41
N ALA A 90 11.61 -4.35 4.54
CA ALA A 90 10.32 -4.10 5.18
C ALA A 90 10.51 -3.73 6.66
N GLU A 91 9.92 -2.61 7.08
CA GLU A 91 9.99 -2.14 8.47
C GLU A 91 8.61 -2.15 9.14
N TRP A 92 7.56 -1.79 8.40
CA TRP A 92 6.19 -1.77 8.91
C TRP A 92 5.20 -2.30 7.88
N THR A 93 4.16 -2.97 8.34
CA THR A 93 2.95 -3.19 7.55
C THR A 93 2.13 -1.90 7.49
N LEU A 94 1.13 -1.84 6.61
CA LEU A 94 0.23 -0.67 6.58
C LEU A 94 -0.50 -0.48 7.92
N ALA A 95 -0.84 -1.59 8.58
CA ALA A 95 -1.55 -1.60 9.85
C ALA A 95 -0.71 -1.11 11.05
N THR A 96 0.61 -1.34 11.00
CA THR A 96 1.51 -1.14 12.16
C THR A 96 2.37 0.11 12.03
N VAL A 97 2.06 0.96 11.05
CA VAL A 97 2.79 2.20 10.79
C VAL A 97 2.73 3.17 11.98
N SER A 98 3.83 3.91 12.20
CA SER A 98 3.91 4.90 13.28
C SER A 98 2.85 6.00 13.13
N ARG A 99 2.49 6.64 14.26
CA ARG A 99 1.51 7.74 14.29
C ARG A 99 1.86 8.88 13.33
N GLU A 100 3.15 9.19 13.20
CA GLU A 100 3.63 10.28 12.34
C GLU A 100 3.55 9.94 10.85
N ARG A 101 3.73 8.66 10.49
CA ARG A 101 3.67 8.18 9.10
C ARG A 101 2.26 7.83 8.63
N LEU A 102 1.34 7.56 9.56
CA LEU A 102 -0.06 7.28 9.25
C LEU A 102 -0.68 8.25 8.22
N PRO A 103 -0.64 9.59 8.40
CA PRO A 103 -1.20 10.52 7.41
C PRO A 103 -0.44 10.51 6.07
N LEU A 104 0.86 10.23 6.08
CA LEU A 104 1.68 10.16 4.86
C LEU A 104 1.29 8.94 4.02
N VAL A 105 1.13 7.78 4.66
CA VAL A 105 0.67 6.55 4.02
C VAL A 105 -0.71 6.75 3.40
N VAL A 106 -1.66 7.30 4.16
CA VAL A 106 -3.02 7.54 3.65
C VAL A 106 -3.02 8.49 2.45
N LYS A 107 -2.23 9.57 2.51
CA LYS A 107 -2.07 10.50 1.39
C LYS A 107 -1.41 9.88 0.16
N ALA A 108 -0.58 8.85 0.36
CA ALA A 108 0.13 8.16 -0.71
C ALA A 108 -0.72 7.09 -1.42
N LEU A 109 -1.86 6.67 -0.85
CA LEU A 109 -2.70 5.60 -1.41
C LEU A 109 -3.14 5.83 -2.86
N PRO A 110 -3.62 7.02 -3.28
CA PRO A 110 -4.01 7.24 -4.68
C PRO A 110 -2.86 7.00 -5.66
N ALA A 111 -1.68 7.56 -5.38
CA ALA A 111 -0.49 7.38 -6.20
C ALA A 111 -0.01 5.92 -6.19
N PHE A 112 -0.10 5.25 -5.04
CA PHE A 112 0.23 3.83 -4.90
C PHE A 112 -0.66 2.96 -5.79
N PHE A 113 -1.98 3.09 -5.70
CA PHE A 113 -2.91 2.25 -6.48
C PHE A 113 -2.79 2.52 -7.98
N SER A 114 -2.72 3.79 -8.39
CA SER A 114 -2.55 4.17 -9.79
C SER A 114 -1.27 3.59 -10.39
N GLY A 115 -0.15 3.74 -9.66
CA GLY A 115 1.15 3.20 -10.11
C GLY A 115 1.18 1.69 -10.13
N TYR A 116 0.65 1.02 -9.10
CA TYR A 116 0.67 -0.43 -9.02
C TYR A 116 -0.25 -1.08 -10.05
N ALA A 117 -1.46 -0.54 -10.27
CA ALA A 117 -2.36 -1.00 -11.33
C ALA A 117 -1.72 -0.89 -12.71
N SER A 118 -1.00 0.21 -12.97
CA SER A 118 -0.28 0.45 -14.22
C SER A 118 0.88 -0.51 -14.42
N ALA A 119 1.65 -0.81 -13.37
CA ALA A 119 2.72 -1.81 -13.41
C ALA A 119 2.15 -3.22 -13.65
N ALA A 120 1.05 -3.55 -12.96
CA ALA A 120 0.42 -4.86 -13.08
C ALA A 120 -0.19 -5.12 -14.46
N ALA A 121 -0.75 -4.09 -15.10
CA ALA A 121 -1.30 -4.19 -16.45
C ALA A 121 -0.25 -4.48 -17.53
N GLN A 122 1.04 -4.23 -17.27
CA GLN A 122 2.11 -4.50 -18.23
C GLN A 122 2.61 -5.95 -18.19
N GLY A 123 2.42 -6.65 -17.07
CA GLY A 123 3.03 -7.96 -16.82
C GLY A 123 2.08 -9.14 -16.76
N ILE A 124 0.76 -8.94 -16.82
CA ILE A 124 -0.24 -9.98 -16.54
C ILE A 124 -1.41 -9.92 -17.53
N GLU A 125 -2.05 -11.08 -17.75
CA GLU A 125 -3.29 -11.20 -18.51
C GLU A 125 -4.39 -10.24 -18.01
N PRO A 126 -5.02 -9.46 -18.90
CA PRO A 126 -6.02 -8.46 -18.53
C PRO A 126 -7.24 -9.00 -17.76
N THR A 127 -7.51 -10.29 -17.86
CA THR A 127 -8.72 -10.96 -17.35
C THR A 127 -8.60 -11.45 -15.91
N ARG A 128 -7.43 -11.34 -15.27
CA ARG A 128 -7.28 -11.78 -13.86
C ARG A 128 -8.18 -10.98 -12.91
N PRO A 129 -8.96 -11.65 -12.02
CA PRO A 129 -9.81 -10.97 -11.05
C PRO A 129 -9.05 -9.99 -10.14
N SER A 130 -7.84 -10.34 -9.68
CA SER A 130 -7.03 -9.48 -8.81
C SER A 130 -6.57 -8.20 -9.52
N LEU A 131 -6.26 -8.28 -10.82
CA LEU A 131 -5.93 -7.10 -11.63
C LEU A 131 -7.18 -6.21 -11.81
N SER A 132 -8.34 -6.81 -12.07
CA SER A 132 -9.60 -6.07 -12.14
C SER A 132 -9.90 -5.34 -10.83
N ARG A 133 -9.78 -6.03 -9.68
CA ARG A 133 -9.98 -5.41 -8.36
C ARG A 133 -8.98 -4.29 -8.10
N LEU A 134 -7.70 -4.48 -8.45
CA LEU A 134 -6.67 -3.45 -8.32
C LEU A 134 -6.98 -2.21 -9.15
N LYS A 135 -7.46 -2.37 -10.39
CA LYS A 135 -7.91 -1.26 -11.25
C LYS A 135 -9.10 -0.53 -10.65
N SER A 136 -10.11 -1.24 -10.15
CA SER A 136 -11.26 -0.62 -9.47
C SER A 136 -10.83 0.19 -8.24
N LEU A 137 -9.85 -0.28 -7.47
CA LEU A 137 -9.28 0.50 -6.36
C LEU A 137 -8.57 1.76 -6.87
N ALA A 138 -7.77 1.66 -7.93
CA ALA A 138 -7.10 2.81 -8.52
C ALA A 138 -8.11 3.88 -9.01
N GLU A 139 -9.18 3.46 -9.68
CA GLU A 139 -10.27 4.34 -10.12
C GLU A 139 -10.99 4.99 -8.93
N LEU A 140 -11.27 4.22 -7.87
CA LEU A 140 -11.98 4.71 -6.69
C LEU A 140 -11.21 5.82 -5.96
N PHE A 141 -9.88 5.73 -5.90
CA PHE A 141 -9.00 6.72 -5.27
C PHE A 141 -8.61 7.88 -6.20
N ALA A 142 -8.87 7.79 -7.50
CA ALA A 142 -8.60 8.87 -8.47
C ALA A 142 -9.66 9.98 -8.44
N HIS A 143 -10.90 9.62 -8.08
CA HIS A 143 -12.03 10.52 -7.83
C HIS A 143 -12.28 10.61 -6.32
#